data_AF-A0A376GUP7-F1
#
_entry.id   AF-A0A376GUP7-F1
#
_cell.length_a   1.000
_cell.length_b   1.000
_cell.length_c   1.000
_cell.angle_alpha   90.00
_cell.angle_beta   90.00
_cell.angle_gamma   90.00
#
_symmetry.space_group_name_H-M   'P 1'
#
loop_
_entity.id
_entity.type
_entity.pdbx_description
1 polymer ?
#
loop_
_entity_poly.entity_id
_entity_poly.type
_entity_poly.pdbx_seq_one_letter_code
_entity_poly.pdbx_strand_id
1 'polypeptide(L)'
;MYQSTNRACYNSYYVPFHTMAHASWPPTYVRCDCGKLAKHIVHYRRLPCGAPHFQKTFIWACEHCGARYRQIKGTFDFERIDELGE
;
A
#
# COMPACT_ATOMS: atom_id res chain seq x y z
N MET A 1 10.63 12.46 10.99
CA MET A 1 10.41 13.24 9.75
C MET A 1 9.04 12.90 9.22
N TYR A 2 8.16 13.90 9.10
CA TYR A 2 6.85 13.76 8.47
C TYR A 2 7.08 13.47 6.98
N GLN A 3 6.77 12.25 6.54
CA GLN A 3 6.85 11.86 5.14
C GLN A 3 5.55 12.34 4.48
N SER A 4 5.65 13.33 3.60
CA SER A 4 4.49 13.80 2.84
C SER A 4 4.04 12.71 1.88
N THR A 5 2.78 12.30 2.00
CA THR A 5 2.11 11.33 1.13
C THR A 5 0.80 11.94 0.65
N ASN A 6 0.43 11.72 -0.61
CA ASN A 6 -0.86 12.16 -1.15
C ASN A 6 -2.09 11.44 -0.53
N ARG A 7 -1.87 10.40 0.30
CA ARG A 7 -2.91 9.63 1.00
C ARG A 7 -2.52 9.34 2.43
N ALA A 8 -3.50 9.28 3.34
CA ALA A 8 -3.23 8.93 4.72
C ALA A 8 -2.83 7.45 4.85
N CYS A 9 -1.72 7.19 5.56
CA CYS A 9 -1.14 5.87 5.76
C CYS A 9 -1.36 5.39 7.19
N TYR A 10 -1.55 4.08 7.38
CA TYR A 10 -1.83 3.45 8.67
C TYR A 10 -1.07 2.14 8.84
N ASN A 11 -0.75 1.81 10.10
CA ASN A 11 -0.12 0.52 10.44
C ASN A 11 -1.16 -0.59 10.60
N SER A 12 -0.72 -1.80 10.98
CA SER A 12 -1.59 -2.96 11.21
C SER A 12 -2.63 -2.77 12.32
N TYR A 13 -2.43 -1.78 13.20
CA TYR A 13 -3.34 -1.40 14.29
C TYR A 13 -4.24 -0.21 13.91
N TYR A 14 -4.29 0.17 12.63
CA TYR A 14 -5.08 1.32 12.14
C TYR A 14 -4.64 2.66 12.71
N VAL A 15 -3.43 2.75 13.27
CA VAL A 15 -2.86 3.99 13.79
C VAL A 15 -2.28 4.79 12.62
N PRO A 16 -2.67 6.07 12.48
CA PRO A 16 -2.19 6.90 11.38
C PRO A 16 -0.69 7.22 11.53
N PHE A 17 0.02 7.23 10.41
CA PHE A 17 1.48 7.42 10.40
C PHE A 17 1.91 8.78 10.96
N HIS A 18 1.11 9.83 10.78
CA HIS A 18 1.43 11.17 11.28
C HIS A 18 1.45 11.28 12.81
N THR A 19 0.87 10.33 13.55
CA THR A 19 0.90 10.31 15.02
C THR A 19 2.05 9.48 15.59
N MET A 20 2.83 8.82 14.75
CA MET A 20 3.91 7.93 15.18
C MET A 20 5.28 8.61 15.07
N ALA A 21 6.10 8.47 16.11
CA ALA A 21 7.50 8.93 16.08
C ALA A 21 8.34 8.15 15.07
N HIS A 22 8.07 6.85 14.94
CA HIS A 22 8.69 5.95 13.96
C HIS A 22 7.61 5.14 13.26
N ALA A 23 7.43 5.39 11.97
CA ALA A 23 6.53 4.63 11.12
C ALA A 23 7.32 3.59 10.30
N SER A 24 6.84 2.35 10.26
CA SER A 24 7.46 1.29 9.47
C SER A 24 6.87 1.29 8.07
N TRP A 25 7.68 1.54 7.05
CA TRP A 25 7.29 1.43 5.64
C TRP A 25 7.54 0.01 5.13
N PRO A 26 6.68 -0.57 4.26
CA PRO A 26 5.42 -0.03 3.73
C PRO A 26 4.26 -0.01 4.74
N PRO A 27 3.29 0.92 4.59
CA PRO A 27 2.10 0.94 5.43
C PRO A 27 1.21 -0.27 5.17
N THR A 28 0.56 -0.77 6.22
CA THR A 28 -0.40 -1.88 6.10
C THR A 28 -1.69 -1.44 5.44
N TYR A 29 -2.13 -0.20 5.69
CA TYR A 29 -3.32 0.36 5.08
C TYR A 29 -3.10 1.78 4.56
N VAL A 30 -3.85 2.15 3.53
CA VAL A 30 -3.92 3.52 3.01
C VAL A 30 -5.36 3.96 2.86
N ARG A 31 -5.60 5.28 2.94
CA ARG A 31 -6.94 5.86 2.76
C ARG A 31 -7.37 5.74 1.29
N CYS A 32 -8.48 5.05 1.08
CA CYS A 32 -9.16 5.00 -0.20
C CYS A 32 -10.08 6.21 -0.39
N ASP A 33 -10.34 6.59 -1.64
CA ASP A 33 -11.22 7.70 -2.00
C ASP A 33 -12.67 7.47 -1.57
N CYS A 34 -13.10 6.22 -1.40
CA CYS A 34 -14.42 5.86 -0.85
C CYS A 34 -14.54 6.07 0.67
N GLY A 35 -13.48 6.55 1.33
CA GLY A 35 -13.44 6.76 2.78
C GLY A 35 -13.16 5.50 3.60
N LYS A 36 -12.98 4.34 2.96
CA LYS A 36 -12.53 3.10 3.61
C LYS A 36 -11.00 2.95 3.51
N LEU A 37 -10.47 1.90 4.12
CA LEU A 37 -9.05 1.58 4.08
C LEU A 37 -8.79 0.56 2.98
N ALA A 38 -7.77 0.83 2.16
CA ALA A 38 -7.21 -0.12 1.23
C ALA A 38 -6.07 -0.88 1.93
N LYS A 39 -6.08 -2.21 1.85
CA LYS A 39 -5.11 -3.08 2.51
C LYS A 39 -3.95 -3.39 1.57
N HIS A 40 -2.75 -3.42 2.12
CA HIS A 40 -1.54 -3.80 1.41
C HIS A 40 -1.62 -5.25 0.92
N ILE A 41 -1.39 -5.45 -0.38
CA ILE A 41 -1.31 -6.76 -1.01
C ILE A 41 0.17 -7.12 -1.15
N VAL A 42 0.59 -8.13 -0.39
CA VAL A 42 1.93 -8.72 -0.52
C VAL A 42 1.81 -9.98 -1.38
N HIS A 43 2.11 -9.86 -2.67
CA HIS A 43 2.32 -11.04 -3.51
C HIS A 43 3.74 -11.55 -3.30
N TYR A 44 3.87 -12.71 -2.65
CA TYR A 44 5.10 -13.48 -2.66
C TYR A 44 4.95 -14.61 -3.67
N ARG A 45 5.96 -14.77 -4.55
CA ARG A 45 6.09 -15.97 -5.38
C ARG A 45 7.25 -16.78 -4.83
N ARG A 46 7.01 -18.03 -4.44
CA ARG A 46 8.12 -18.94 -4.14
C ARG A 46 8.79 -19.31 -5.46
N LEU A 47 10.09 -19.04 -5.56
CA LEU A 47 10.91 -19.57 -6.64
C LEU A 47 11.07 -21.10 -6.47
N PRO A 48 11.36 -21.85 -7.54
CA PRO A 48 11.66 -23.28 -7.44
C PRO A 48 12.83 -23.60 -6.50
N CYS A 49 13.72 -22.63 -6.23
CA CYS A 49 14.79 -22.73 -5.23
C CYS A 49 14.35 -22.48 -3.77
N GLY A 50 13.05 -22.32 -3.50
CA GLY A 50 12.50 -22.10 -2.15
C GLY A 50 12.58 -20.65 -1.63
N ALA A 51 13.34 -19.77 -2.29
CA ALA A 51 13.43 -18.37 -1.91
C ALA A 51 12.11 -17.61 -2.22
N PRO A 52 11.56 -16.83 -1.28
CA PRO A 52 10.43 -15.95 -1.56
C PRO A 52 10.93 -14.79 -2.42
N HIS A 53 10.45 -14.71 -3.67
CA HIS A 53 10.65 -13.56 -4.51
C HIS A 53 9.43 -12.63 -4.40
N PHE A 54 9.66 -11.45 -3.83
CA PHE A 54 8.67 -10.40 -3.74
C PHE A 54 8.46 -9.81 -5.15
N GLN A 55 7.30 -10.05 -5.76
CA GLN A 55 6.92 -9.43 -7.02
C GLN A 55 5.71 -8.54 -6.79
N LYS A 56 5.73 -7.30 -7.29
CA LYS A 56 4.62 -6.33 -7.18
C LYS A 56 4.22 -6.00 -5.72
N THR A 57 5.20 -5.79 -4.84
CA THR A 57 5.05 -5.63 -3.38
C THR A 57 4.50 -4.29 -2.88
N PHE A 58 4.07 -3.38 -3.74
CA PHE A 58 3.61 -2.05 -3.32
C PHE A 58 2.26 -1.72 -3.95
N ILE A 59 1.31 -2.63 -3.81
CA ILE A 59 -0.08 -2.44 -4.25
C ILE A 59 -1.00 -2.54 -3.03
N TRP A 60 -1.97 -1.65 -2.92
CA TRP A 60 -3.03 -1.66 -1.92
C TRP A 60 -4.38 -1.77 -2.63
N ALA A 61 -5.28 -2.60 -2.13
CA ALA A 61 -6.63 -2.70 -2.67
C ALA A 61 -7.68 -2.44 -1.61
N CYS A 62 -8.72 -1.70 -1.99
CA CYS A 62 -9.90 -1.51 -1.16
C CYS A 62 -10.92 -2.60 -1.45
N GLU A 63 -11.24 -3.40 -0.44
CA GLU A 63 -12.25 -4.46 -0.53
C GLU A 63 -13.67 -3.91 -0.71
N HIS A 64 -13.90 -2.62 -0.42
CA HIS A 64 -15.23 -2.00 -0.52
C HIS A 64 -15.59 -1.48 -1.91
N CYS A 65 -14.66 -0.81 -2.60
CA CYS A 65 -14.92 -0.22 -3.90
C CYS A 65 -14.08 -0.82 -5.03
N GLY A 66 -13.22 -1.81 -4.73
CA GLY A 66 -12.31 -2.43 -5.69
C GLY A 66 -11.15 -1.54 -6.13
N ALA A 67 -11.07 -0.28 -5.68
CA ALA A 67 -9.99 0.62 -6.06
C ALA A 67 -8.64 0.08 -5.61
N ARG A 68 -7.67 0.12 -6.52
CA ARG A 68 -6.31 -0.29 -6.26
C ARG A 68 -5.37 0.90 -6.38
N TYR A 69 -4.33 0.89 -5.55
CA TYR A 69 -3.35 1.94 -5.46
C TYR A 69 -1.97 1.32 -5.50
N ARG A 70 -1.04 1.95 -6.22
CA ARG A 70 0.35 1.53 -6.29
C ARG A 70 1.24 2.65 -5.77
N GLN A 71 2.27 2.31 -5.00
CA GLN A 71 3.29 3.30 -4.65
C GLN A 71 4.13 3.64 -5.89
N ILE A 72 4.30 4.92 -6.16
CA ILE A 72 5.19 5.42 -7.21
C ILE A 72 6.64 5.14 -6.79
N LYS A 73 7.43 4.54 -7.68
CA LYS A 73 8.81 4.13 -7.36
C LYS A 73 9.65 5.36 -7.00
N GLY A 74 10.30 5.32 -5.83
CA GLY A 74 11.17 6.40 -5.36
C GLY A 74 10.44 7.54 -4.65
N THR A 75 9.12 7.47 -4.50
CA THR A 75 8.33 8.41 -3.70
C THR A 75 7.49 7.68 -2.66
N PHE A 76 6.80 8.42 -1.80
CA PHE A 76 5.81 7.88 -0.85
C PHE A 76 4.36 8.14 -1.32
N ASP A 77 4.20 8.59 -2.56
CA ASP A 77 2.91 8.86 -3.17
C ASP A 77 2.33 7.62 -3.83
N PHE A 78 1.00 7.63 -3.94
CA PHE A 78 0.24 6.52 -4.48
C PHE A 78 -0.51 6.96 -5.74
N GLU A 79 -0.35 6.20 -6.82
CA GLU A 79 -1.16 6.31 -8.02
C GLU A 79 -2.31 5.31 -7.95
N ARG A 80 -3.51 5.70 -8.42
CA ARG A 80 -4.62 4.77 -8.58
C ARG A 80 -4.38 3.96 -9.84
N ILE A 81 -4.48 2.64 -9.75
CA ILE A 81 -4.46 1.74 -10.89
C ILE A 81 -5.90 1.31 -11.18
N ASP A 82 -6.37 1.57 -12.38
CA ASP A 82 -7.67 1.10 -12.88
C ASP A 82 -7.40 -0.13 -13.74
N GLU A 83 -8.12 -1.24 -13.51
CA GLU A 83 -7.95 -2.47 -14.31
C GLU A 83 -8.62 -2.37 -15.70
N LEU A 84 -8.90 -1.17 -16.21
CA LEU A 84 -9.28 -0.97 -17.62
C LEU A 84 -8.03 -0.69 -18.45
N GLY A 85 -7.37 -1.77 -18.86
CA GLY A 85 -6.22 -1.67 -19.76
C GLY A 85 -5.66 -3.02 -20.18
N GLU A 86 -6.52 -3.96 -20.59
CA GLU A 86 -6.24 -5.03 -21.56
C GLU A 86 -7.54 -5.42 -22.26
#